data_AF-A0AAE7NJ96-F1
#
_entry.id   AF-A0AAE7NJ96-F1
#
_cell.length_a   1.000
_cell.length_b   1.000
_cell.length_c   1.000
_cell.angle_alpha   90.00
_cell.angle_beta   90.00
_cell.angle_gamma   90.00
#
_symmetry.space_group_name_H-M   'P 1'
#
loop_
_entity.id
_entity.type
_entity.pdbx_description
1 polymer ?
#
loop_
_entity_poly.entity_id
_entity_poly.type
_entity_poly.pdbx_seq_one_letter_code
_entity_poly.pdbx_strand_id
1 'polypeptide(L)'
;MGWDAKDIALLKRLWSAGQSAAEIARRLGCSRNAVCGMLTRQGLKRGRKPPTARPKIRPPPKLMSSAACTNRVAQKVSRKTADRRQPKEFSKQQLYAILAEAVKNTG
;
A
#
# COMPACT_ATOMS: atom_id res chain seq x y z
N MET A 1 16.13 -5.91 -7.52
CA MET A 1 16.06 -5.19 -6.23
C MET A 1 15.69 -6.17 -5.13
N GLY A 2 16.66 -6.97 -4.73
CA GLY A 2 16.52 -7.99 -3.69
C GLY A 2 17.27 -7.55 -2.44
N TRP A 3 16.93 -8.13 -1.30
CA TRP A 3 17.72 -7.97 -0.08
C TRP A 3 19.00 -8.78 -0.22
N ASP A 4 20.13 -8.09 -0.27
CA ASP A 4 21.42 -8.75 -0.39
C ASP A 4 21.85 -9.34 0.96
N ALA A 5 22.75 -10.33 0.94
CA ALA A 5 23.24 -10.95 2.18
C ALA A 5 23.89 -9.91 3.13
N LYS A 6 24.56 -8.91 2.55
CA LYS A 6 25.18 -7.78 3.27
C LYS A 6 24.12 -6.91 3.98
N ASP A 7 23.01 -6.61 3.31
CA ASP A 7 21.92 -5.82 3.88
C ASP A 7 21.22 -6.56 5.01
N ILE A 8 21.04 -7.88 4.87
CA ILE A 8 20.45 -8.72 5.91
C ILE A 8 21.38 -8.80 7.13
N ALA A 9 22.70 -8.89 6.94
CA ALA A 9 23.67 -8.87 8.02
C ALA A 9 23.66 -7.52 8.77
N LEU A 10 23.63 -6.40 8.03
CA LEU A 10 23.54 -5.07 8.61
C LEU A 10 22.21 -4.86 9.35
N LEU A 11 21.09 -5.30 8.77
CA LEU A 11 19.76 -5.31 9.39
C LEU A 11 19.79 -6.03 10.74
N LYS A 12 20.36 -7.24 10.79
CA LYS A 12 20.47 -8.03 12.04
C LYS A 12 21.32 -7.30 13.08
N ARG A 13 22.48 -6.77 12.69
CA ARG A 13 23.37 -6.01 13.58
C ARG A 13 22.67 -4.79 14.19
N LEU A 14 22.01 -3.98 13.36
CA LEU A 14 21.32 -2.77 13.82
C LEU A 14 20.07 -3.10 14.65
N TRP A 15 19.39 -4.19 14.32
CA TRP A 15 18.24 -4.66 15.07
C TRP A 15 18.64 -5.16 16.47
N SER A 16 19.73 -5.90 16.60
CA SER A 16 20.28 -6.28 17.91
C SER A 16 20.76 -5.07 18.71
N ALA A 17 21.27 -4.03 18.04
CA ALA A 17 21.67 -2.78 18.67
C ALA A 17 20.50 -1.89 19.15
N GLY A 18 19.25 -2.36 19.05
CA GLY A 18 18.10 -1.61 19.57
C GLY A 18 17.52 -0.57 18.59
N GLN A 19 18.08 -0.39 17.39
CA GLN A 19 17.57 0.61 16.45
C GLN A 19 16.15 0.29 15.96
N SER A 20 15.36 1.33 15.74
CA SER A 20 14.02 1.23 15.19
C SER A 20 14.04 0.90 13.69
N ALA A 21 12.94 0.32 13.19
CA ALA A 21 12.82 0.00 11.76
C ALA A 21 12.97 1.24 10.84
N ALA A 22 12.60 2.43 11.33
CA ALA A 22 12.74 3.68 10.58
C ALA A 22 14.19 4.16 10.52
N GLU A 23 14.97 3.98 11.59
CA GLU A 23 16.41 4.29 11.59
C GLU A 23 17.18 3.37 10.67
N ILE A 24 16.87 2.07 10.73
CA ILE A 24 17.49 1.07 9.87
C ILE A 24 17.17 1.35 8.39
N ALA A 25 15.92 1.72 8.10
CA ALA A 25 15.48 2.13 6.77
C ALA A 25 16.29 3.31 6.22
N ARG A 26 16.55 4.34 7.03
CA ARG A 26 17.38 5.50 6.63
C ARG A 26 18.81 5.10 6.26
N ARG A 27 19.39 4.11 6.95
CA ARG A 27 20.77 3.63 6.68
C ARG A 27 20.86 2.74 5.45
N LEU A 28 19.85 1.90 5.22
CA LEU A 28 19.79 0.97 4.09
C LEU A 28 19.18 1.59 2.82
N GLY A 29 18.70 2.84 2.87
CA GLY A 29 18.01 3.47 1.74
C GLY A 29 16.67 2.81 1.39
N CYS A 30 16.09 2.03 2.32
CA CYS A 30 14.86 1.26 2.11
C CYS A 30 13.67 1.93 2.80
N SER A 31 12.44 1.57 2.43
CA SER A 31 11.27 2.04 3.16
C SER A 31 11.14 1.35 4.53
N ARG A 32 10.58 2.04 5.53
CA ARG A 32 10.27 1.45 6.85
C ARG A 32 9.46 0.14 6.72
N ASN A 33 8.54 0.09 5.77
CA ASN A 33 7.67 -1.06 5.56
C ASN A 33 8.43 -2.24 4.95
N ALA A 34 9.40 -1.98 4.06
CA ALA A 34 10.29 -3.01 3.53
C ALA A 34 11.13 -3.64 4.66
N VAL A 35 11.68 -2.81 5.55
CA VAL A 35 12.43 -3.28 6.73
C VAL A 35 11.53 -4.10 7.66
N CYS A 36 10.31 -3.63 7.95
CA CYS A 36 9.36 -4.36 8.81
C CYS A 36 8.96 -5.72 8.20
N GLY A 37 8.75 -5.77 6.88
CA GLY A 37 8.50 -7.01 6.15
C GLY A 37 9.69 -7.96 6.24
N MET A 38 10.91 -7.44 6.12
CA MET A 38 12.12 -8.26 6.20
C MET A 38 12.39 -8.80 7.61
N LEU A 39 12.20 -7.97 8.64
CA LEU A 39 12.27 -8.42 10.03
C LEU A 39 11.26 -9.53 10.32
N THR A 40 10.06 -9.42 9.75
CA THR A 40 9.01 -10.46 9.89
C THR A 40 9.44 -11.77 9.23
N ARG A 41 10.02 -11.71 8.02
CA ARG A 41 10.55 -12.89 7.30
C ARG A 41 11.72 -13.55 8.03
N GLN A 42 12.57 -12.75 8.68
CA GLN A 42 13.70 -13.24 9.48
C GLN A 42 13.29 -13.70 10.90
N GLY A 43 12.01 -13.59 11.28
CA GLY A 43 11.53 -13.95 12.63
C GLY A 43 11.98 -13.01 13.74
N LEU A 44 12.58 -11.87 13.41
CA LEU A 44 13.12 -10.88 14.34
C LEU A 44 11.99 -9.98 14.85
N LYS A 45 11.16 -10.50 15.75
CA LYS A 45 10.10 -9.73 16.42
C LYS A 45 10.62 -9.16 17.73
N ARG A 46 10.51 -7.84 17.91
CA ARG A 46 10.59 -7.24 19.25
C ARG A 46 9.25 -7.46 19.92
N GLY A 47 9.28 -7.83 21.19
CA GLY A 47 8.08 -7.89 22.02
C GLY A 47 7.33 -6.57 21.89
N ARG A 48 6.04 -6.64 21.52
CA ARG A 48 5.20 -5.44 21.57
C ARG A 48 4.97 -5.13 23.04
N LYS A 49 5.16 -3.87 23.41
CA LYS A 49 4.63 -3.40 24.70
C LYS A 49 3.12 -3.70 24.69
N PRO A 50 2.58 -4.37 25.71
CA PRO A 50 1.14 -4.53 25.82
C PRO A 50 0.51 -3.13 25.75
N PRO A 51 -0.64 -2.96 25.09
CA PRO A 51 -1.30 -1.67 25.03
C PRO A 51 -1.60 -1.22 26.46
N THR A 52 -0.85 -0.23 26.92
CA THR A 52 -1.11 0.47 28.16
C THR A 52 -2.37 1.29 27.93
N ALA A 53 -3.43 0.94 28.66
CA ALA A 53 -4.82 1.36 28.48
C ALA A 53 -5.61 0.54 27.44
N ARG A 54 -6.73 -0.02 27.90
CA ARG A 54 -7.90 -0.37 27.09
C ARG A 54 -8.79 0.87 27.05
N PRO A 55 -8.58 1.84 26.14
CA PRO A 55 -9.51 2.95 26.04
C PRO A 55 -10.88 2.35 25.69
N LYS A 56 -11.88 2.56 26.54
CA LYS A 56 -13.26 2.23 26.21
C LYS A 56 -13.66 3.20 25.10
N ILE A 57 -13.50 2.77 23.85
CA ILE A 57 -13.90 3.52 22.68
C ILE A 57 -15.41 3.69 22.80
N ARG A 58 -15.84 4.86 23.29
CA ARG A 58 -17.24 5.25 23.22
C ARG A 58 -17.55 5.43 21.73
N PRO A 59 -18.67 4.89 21.23
CA PRO A 59 -19.06 5.15 19.85
C PRO A 59 -19.14 6.67 19.65
N PRO A 60 -18.62 7.20 18.53
CA PRO A 60 -18.73 8.63 18.26
C PRO A 60 -20.22 9.01 18.25
N PRO A 61 -20.61 10.14 18.86
CA PRO A 61 -21.98 10.62 18.74
C PRO A 61 -22.30 10.74 17.25
N LYS A 62 -23.43 10.18 16.82
CA LYS A 62 -23.94 10.33 15.46
C LYS A 62 -24.22 11.81 15.25
N LEU A 63 -23.24 12.53 14.68
CA LEU A 63 -23.45 13.90 14.23
C LEU A 63 -24.43 13.82 13.06
N MET A 64 -25.67 14.20 13.35
CA MET A 64 -26.61 14.57 12.30
C MET A 64 -25.99 15.71 11.50
N SER A 65 -25.99 15.51 10.19
CA SER A 65 -25.39 16.35 9.17
C SER A 65 -25.72 17.82 9.34
N SER A 66 -24.70 18.67 9.44
CA SER A 66 -24.82 20.07 9.05
C SER A 66 -23.64 20.41 8.13
N ALA A 67 -24.00 20.89 6.96
CA ALA A 67 -23.11 21.24 5.88
C ALA A 67 -22.19 22.43 6.24
N ALA A 68 -21.07 22.49 5.52
CA ALA A 68 -20.20 23.65 5.28
C ALA A 68 -19.20 24.07 6.38
N CYS A 69 -18.02 23.42 6.37
CA CYS A 69 -16.73 24.10 6.52
C CYS A 69 -15.72 23.48 5.53
N THR A 70 -14.94 24.33 4.88
CA THR A 70 -14.22 24.11 3.63
C THR A 70 -12.76 23.65 3.81
N ASN A 71 -12.41 22.59 3.08
CA ASN A 71 -11.16 22.29 2.34
C ASN A 71 -9.75 22.54 2.94
N ARG A 72 -8.94 21.44 3.00
CA ARG A 72 -7.65 21.22 2.28
C ARG A 72 -6.55 20.46 3.09
N VAL A 73 -6.64 19.14 3.25
CA VAL A 73 -5.43 18.24 3.31
C VAL A 73 -5.70 16.79 2.81
N ALA A 74 -6.92 16.40 2.42
CA ALA A 74 -7.20 15.02 1.98
C ALA A 74 -7.22 14.81 0.45
N GLN A 75 -6.86 15.81 -0.36
CA GLN A 75 -6.63 15.65 -1.81
C GLN A 75 -5.15 15.36 -2.11
N LYS A 76 -4.61 14.28 -1.56
CA LYS A 76 -3.40 13.58 -2.02
C LYS A 76 -3.33 12.35 -1.13
N VAL A 77 -3.94 11.21 -1.44
CA VAL A 77 -3.73 10.40 -2.63
C VAL A 77 -4.97 9.49 -2.72
N SER A 78 -6.11 10.06 -3.08
CA SER A 78 -7.07 9.31 -3.90
C SER A 78 -6.36 9.13 -5.23
N ARG A 79 -5.63 8.01 -5.37
CA ARG A 79 -5.13 7.61 -6.68
C ARG A 79 -6.37 7.51 -7.53
N LYS A 80 -6.37 8.23 -8.65
CA LYS A 80 -7.23 7.94 -9.79
C LYS A 80 -7.23 6.43 -10.05
N THR A 81 -8.19 5.73 -9.48
CA THR A 81 -8.88 4.62 -10.10
C THR A 81 -10.27 5.12 -10.50
N ALA A 82 -10.30 6.31 -11.09
CA ALA A 82 -11.36 6.67 -12.02
C ALA A 82 -10.99 5.99 -13.33
N ASP A 83 -11.87 5.09 -13.76
CA ASP A 83 -11.91 4.45 -15.07
C ASP A 83 -10.87 3.35 -15.35
N ARG A 84 -10.79 2.32 -14.48
CA ARG A 84 -10.60 0.98 -15.04
C ARG A 84 -11.97 0.53 -15.50
N ARG A 85 -12.38 0.96 -16.70
CA ARG A 85 -13.51 0.33 -17.40
C ARG A 85 -13.29 -1.16 -17.27
N GLN A 86 -14.25 -1.87 -16.68
CA GLN A 86 -14.30 -3.31 -16.78
C GLN A 86 -14.02 -3.65 -18.25
N PRO A 87 -13.04 -4.52 -18.58
CA PRO A 87 -12.93 -4.98 -19.95
C PRO A 87 -14.30 -5.57 -20.30
N LYS A 88 -14.98 -4.95 -21.25
CA LYS A 88 -16.26 -5.45 -21.74
C LYS A 88 -15.93 -6.80 -22.35
N GLU A 89 -16.38 -7.88 -21.71
CA GLU A 89 -16.13 -9.23 -22.22
C GLU A 89 -16.96 -9.39 -23.50
N PHE A 90 -16.33 -9.16 -24.65
CA PHE A 90 -16.94 -9.39 -25.94
C PHE A 90 -16.99 -10.90 -26.21
N SER A 91 -18.11 -11.38 -26.73
CA SER A 91 -18.18 -12.75 -27.23
C SER A 91 -17.20 -12.93 -28.39
N LYS A 92 -16.74 -14.16 -28.64
CA LYS A 92 -15.83 -14.46 -29.76
C LYS A 92 -16.36 -13.92 -31.09
N GLN A 93 -17.67 -14.02 -31.32
CA GLN A 93 -18.32 -13.51 -32.53
C GLN A 93 -18.24 -11.99 -32.65
N GLN A 94 -18.42 -11.25 -31.55
CA GLN A 94 -18.31 -9.80 -31.54
C GLN A 94 -16.87 -9.34 -31.84
N LEU A 95 -15.88 -10.06 -31.33
CA LEU A 95 -14.47 -9.77 -31.63
C LEU A 95 -14.15 -9.97 -33.12
N TYR A 96 -14.65 -11.05 -33.73
CA TYR A 96 -14.47 -11.28 -35.17
C TYR A 96 -15.18 -10.23 -36.03
N ALA A 97 -16.37 -9.77 -35.62
CA ALA A 97 -17.08 -8.71 -36.31
C ALA A 97 -16.30 -7.38 -36.29
N ILE A 98 -15.77 -6.98 -35.13
CA ILE A 98 -14.95 -5.77 -34.98
C ILE A 98 -13.70 -5.84 -35.87
N LEU A 99 -13.03 -7.00 -35.93
CA LEU A 99 -11.87 -7.20 -36.79
C LEU A 99 -12.23 -7.11 -38.28
N ALA A 100 -13.36 -7.70 -38.69
CA ALA A 100 -13.81 -7.65 -40.08
C ALA A 100 -14.19 -6.23 -40.52
N GLU A 101 -14.79 -5.44 -39.63
CA GLU A 101 -15.08 -4.02 -39.89
C GLU A 101 -13.80 -3.18 -40.02
N ALA A 102 -12.81 -3.41 -39.15
CA ALA A 102 -11.54 -2.69 -39.23
C ALA A 102 -10.86 -2.92 -40.59
N VAL A 103 -10.77 -4.17 -41.04
CA VAL A 103 -10.17 -4.53 -42.35
C VAL A 103 -10.90 -3.83 -43.50
N LYS A 104 -12.24 -3.75 -43.46
CA LYS A 104 -13.05 -3.07 -44.49
C LYS A 104 -12.84 -1.55 -44.54
N ASN A 105 -12.61 -0.92 -43.39
CA ASN A 105 -12.37 0.53 -43.30
C ASN A 105 -10.91 0.93 -43.64
N THR A 106 -10.03 -0.04 -43.90
CA THR A 106 -8.61 0.22 -44.23
C THR A 106 -8.33 0.17 -45.74
N GLY A 107 -9.37 0.24 -46.58
CA GLY A 107 -9.28 0.37 -48.04
C GLY A 107 -9.94 1.65 -48.52
#